data_AF-A0A229UIL2-F1
#
_entry.id   AF-A0A229UIL2-F1
#
_cell.length_a   1.000
_cell.length_b   1.000
_cell.length_c   1.000
_cell.angle_alpha   90.00
_cell.angle_beta   90.00
_cell.angle_gamma   90.00
#
_symmetry.space_group_name_H-M   'P 1'
#
loop_
_entity.id
_entity.type
_entity.pdbx_description
1 polymer ?
#
loop_
_entity_poly.entity_id
_entity_poly.type
_entity_poly.pdbx_seq_one_letter_code
_entity_poly.pdbx_strand_id
1 'polypeptide(L)'
;MMAVNYWALWLRIGDPHQGAEIINRLAVGPQYQGVTGGYFDVGTGQPITPVFPANDAVAQKELWNATGGAAAAERLHLVTTKA
;
A
#
# COMPACT_ATOMS: atom_id res chain seq x y z
N MET A 1 31.15 3.33 -19.97
CA MET A 1 30.00 4.06 -20.54
C MET A 1 28.77 3.19 -20.32
N MET A 2 27.91 3.53 -19.34
CA MET A 2 26.66 2.79 -19.07
C MET A 2 25.55 3.40 -19.93
N ALA A 3 24.87 2.58 -20.72
CA ALA A 3 23.69 2.98 -21.46
C ALA A 3 22.54 3.25 -20.46
N VAL A 4 21.98 4.45 -20.47
CA VAL A 4 20.74 4.75 -19.75
C VAL A 4 19.60 4.06 -20.49
N ASN A 5 18.94 3.12 -19.81
CA ASN A 5 17.91 2.27 -20.36
C ASN A 5 16.53 2.94 -20.19
N TYR A 6 16.04 3.62 -21.22
CA TYR A 6 14.78 4.38 -21.22
C TYR A 6 13.51 3.54 -21.42
N TRP A 7 13.61 2.20 -21.45
CA TRP A 7 12.46 1.32 -21.71
C TRP A 7 11.34 1.48 -20.67
N ALA A 8 11.67 1.74 -19.40
CA ALA A 8 10.68 1.94 -18.34
C ALA A 8 9.82 3.20 -18.59
N LEU A 9 10.44 4.26 -19.14
CA LEU A 9 9.75 5.49 -19.52
C LEU A 9 8.82 5.24 -20.71
N TRP A 10 9.28 4.46 -21.69
CA TRP A 10 8.50 4.09 -22.87
C TRP A 10 7.31 3.18 -22.53
N LEU A 11 7.49 2.26 -21.58
CA LEU A 11 6.42 1.42 -21.03
C LEU A 11 5.57 2.12 -19.97
N ARG A 12 5.84 3.41 -19.67
CA ARG A 12 5.14 4.22 -18.64
C ARG A 12 5.07 3.54 -17.27
N ILE A 13 6.09 2.76 -16.93
CA ILE A 13 6.15 2.09 -15.63
C ILE A 13 6.31 3.15 -14.54
N GLY A 14 5.40 3.15 -13.58
CA GLY A 14 5.39 4.13 -12.49
C GLY A 14 4.79 5.49 -12.87
N ASP A 15 3.90 5.54 -13.87
CA ASP A 15 3.14 6.76 -14.18
C ASP A 15 2.33 7.24 -12.95
N PRO A 16 2.65 8.42 -12.37
CA PRO A 16 1.98 8.90 -11.16
C PRO A 16 0.50 9.20 -11.38
N HIS A 17 0.06 9.46 -12.62
CA HIS A 17 -1.35 9.66 -12.92
C HIS A 17 -2.16 8.38 -12.68
N GLN A 18 -1.61 7.21 -13.04
CA GLN A 18 -2.28 5.92 -12.78
C GLN A 18 -2.39 5.64 -11.28
N GLY A 19 -1.33 5.93 -10.52
CA GLY A 19 -1.33 5.81 -9.07
C GLY A 19 -2.35 6.73 -8.39
N ALA A 20 -2.43 8.00 -8.82
CA ALA A 20 -3.41 8.95 -8.27
C ALA A 20 -4.85 8.56 -8.65
N GLU A 21 -5.06 8.05 -9.87
CA GLU A 21 -6.37 7.66 -10.37
C GLU A 21 -6.94 6.48 -9.59
N ILE A 22 -6.16 5.42 -9.32
CA ILE A 22 -6.64 4.29 -8.51
C ILE A 22 -6.97 4.72 -7.08
N ILE A 23 -6.17 5.59 -6.46
CA ILE A 23 -6.45 6.09 -5.10
C ILE A 23 -7.79 6.83 -5.09
N ASN A 24 -8.01 7.74 -6.04
CA ASN A 24 -9.25 8.48 -6.14
C ASN A 24 -10.44 7.54 -6.37
N ARG A 25 -10.29 6.59 -7.30
CA ARG A 25 -11.32 5.61 -7.64
C ARG A 25 -11.74 4.77 -6.42
N LEU A 26 -10.78 4.30 -5.62
CA LEU A 26 -11.03 3.52 -4.40
C LEU A 26 -11.67 4.38 -3.29
N ALA A 27 -11.32 5.66 -3.20
CA ALA A 27 -11.84 6.56 -2.18
C ALA A 27 -13.30 6.98 -2.42
N VAL A 28 -13.70 7.20 -3.67
CA VAL A 28 -15.01 7.80 -4.00
C VAL A 28 -15.96 6.87 -4.74
N GLY A 29 -15.46 5.77 -5.31
CA GLY A 29 -16.27 4.85 -6.11
C GLY A 29 -17.31 4.13 -5.25
N PRO A 30 -18.61 4.16 -5.61
CA PRO A 30 -19.67 3.53 -4.82
C PRO A 30 -19.46 2.03 -4.63
N GLN A 31 -18.83 1.35 -5.59
CA GLN A 31 -18.50 -0.08 -5.51
C GLN A 31 -17.44 -0.42 -4.45
N TYR A 32 -16.71 0.57 -3.93
CA TYR A 32 -15.71 0.38 -2.88
C TYR A 32 -16.19 0.86 -1.50
N GLN A 33 -17.42 1.36 -1.40
CA GLN A 33 -17.96 1.83 -0.12
C GLN A 33 -18.03 0.68 0.90
N GLY A 34 -17.45 0.92 2.07
CA GLY A 34 -17.38 -0.07 3.16
C GLY A 34 -16.36 -1.20 2.94
N VAL A 35 -15.62 -1.20 1.84
CA VAL A 35 -14.56 -2.20 1.59
C VAL A 35 -13.27 -1.77 2.29
N THR A 36 -12.72 -2.64 3.13
CA THR A 36 -11.47 -2.39 3.86
C THR A 36 -10.49 -3.55 3.68
N GLY A 37 -9.19 -3.27 3.66
CA GLY A 37 -8.14 -4.30 3.62
C GLY A 37 -8.02 -5.06 2.29
N GLY A 38 -8.70 -4.58 1.23
CA GLY A 38 -8.60 -5.15 -0.11
C GLY A 38 -7.33 -4.72 -0.85
N TYR A 39 -6.88 -5.57 -1.77
CA TYR A 39 -5.82 -5.28 -2.73
C TYR A 39 -6.44 -5.15 -4.12
N PHE A 40 -6.00 -4.18 -4.91
CA PHE A 40 -6.60 -3.87 -6.20
C PHE A 40 -5.54 -3.65 -7.27
N ASP A 41 -5.83 -4.11 -8.48
CA ASP A 41 -5.00 -3.83 -9.64
C ASP A 41 -5.15 -2.36 -10.09
N VAL A 42 -4.04 -1.70 -10.39
CA VAL A 42 -4.03 -0.27 -10.72
C VAL A 42 -4.72 0.01 -12.05
N GLY A 43 -4.61 -0.88 -13.04
CA GLY A 43 -5.17 -0.65 -14.37
C GLY A 43 -6.69 -0.88 -14.42
N THR A 44 -7.14 -1.95 -13.79
CA THR A 44 -8.52 -2.43 -13.88
C THR A 44 -9.38 -2.06 -12.68
N GLY A 45 -8.77 -1.79 -11.52
CA GLY A 45 -9.47 -1.62 -10.24
C GLY A 45 -10.14 -2.90 -9.72
N GLN A 46 -9.86 -4.05 -10.34
CA GLN A 46 -10.38 -5.34 -9.89
C GLN A 46 -9.64 -5.79 -8.62
N PRO A 47 -10.32 -6.48 -7.70
CA PRO A 47 -9.67 -7.06 -6.54
C PRO A 47 -8.64 -8.10 -6.99
N ILE A 48 -7.49 -8.10 -6.32
CA ILE A 48 -6.46 -9.11 -6.50
C ILE A 48 -6.25 -9.86 -5.18
N THR A 49 -5.93 -11.14 -5.29
CA THR A 49 -5.44 -11.92 -4.17
C THR A 49 -3.92 -11.75 -4.11
N PRO A 50 -3.35 -11.24 -3.01
CA PRO A 50 -1.90 -11.19 -2.86
C PRO A 50 -1.30 -12.59 -3.02
N VAL A 51 -0.11 -12.67 -3.58
CA VAL A 51 0.62 -13.93 -3.66
C VAL A 51 1.32 -14.24 -2.34
N PHE A 52 1.58 -15.51 -2.04
CA PHE A 52 2.42 -15.89 -0.90
C PHE A 52 3.79 -15.18 -0.98
N PRO A 53 4.33 -14.64 0.12
CA PRO A 53 3.85 -14.74 1.50
C PRO A 53 2.86 -13.64 1.92
N ALA A 54 2.52 -12.70 1.05
CA ALA A 54 1.70 -11.54 1.40
C ALA A 54 0.24 -11.90 1.75
N ASN A 55 -0.27 -13.06 1.34
CA ASN A 55 -1.60 -13.57 1.69
C ASN A 55 -1.63 -14.56 2.87
N ASP A 56 -0.49 -14.82 3.52
CA ASP A 56 -0.47 -15.70 4.70
C ASP A 56 -1.05 -14.97 5.92
N ALA A 57 -2.19 -15.45 6.43
CA ALA A 57 -2.89 -14.84 7.54
C ALA A 57 -2.08 -14.87 8.85
N VAL A 58 -1.22 -15.87 9.04
CA VAL A 58 -0.35 -15.96 10.22
C VAL A 58 0.70 -14.87 10.16
N ALA A 59 1.45 -14.78 9.06
CA ALA A 59 2.44 -13.72 8.85
C ALA A 59 1.83 -12.30 8.94
N GLN A 60 0.63 -12.08 8.38
CA GLN A 60 -0.06 -10.79 8.49
C GLN A 60 -0.36 -10.41 9.95
N LYS A 61 -0.85 -11.37 10.75
CA LYS A 61 -1.15 -11.15 12.17
C LYS A 61 0.12 -10.91 12.98
N GLU A 62 1.17 -11.68 12.73
CA GLU A 62 2.46 -11.50 13.38
C GLU A 62 3.05 -10.12 13.08
N LEU A 63 3.02 -9.70 11.81
CA LEU A 63 3.46 -8.37 11.38
C LEU A 63 2.64 -7.27 12.05
N TRP A 64 1.32 -7.42 12.11
CA TRP A 64 0.44 -6.46 12.79
C TRP A 64 0.75 -6.36 14.28
N ASN A 65 0.95 -7.47 14.97
CA ASN A 65 1.28 -7.48 16.40
C ASN A 65 2.67 -6.85 16.66
N ALA A 66 3.65 -7.16 15.81
CA ALA A 66 4.99 -6.60 15.92
C ALA A 66 5.01 -5.08 15.71
N THR A 67 4.21 -4.57 14.77
CA THR A 67 4.17 -3.14 14.42
C THR A 67 3.17 -2.32 15.23
N GLY A 68 2.06 -2.93 15.68
CA GLY A 68 1.03 -2.29 16.50
C GLY A 68 1.57 -1.81 17.85
N GLY A 69 2.53 -2.55 18.43
CA GLY A 69 3.27 -2.10 19.60
C GLY A 69 4.24 -0.95 19.31
N ALA A 70 4.88 -0.93 18.14
CA ALA A 70 5.86 0.08 17.75
C ALA A 70 5.22 1.46 17.48
N ALA A 71 4.07 1.50 16.79
CA ALA A 71 3.34 2.75 16.54
C ALA A 71 2.75 3.37 17.81
N ALA A 72 2.44 2.57 18.83
CA ALA A 72 2.02 3.04 20.15
C ALA A 72 3.22 3.48 21.02
N ALA A 73 4.35 2.78 20.93
CA ALA A 73 5.57 3.10 21.68
C ALA A 73 6.23 4.42 21.22
N GLU A 74 6.26 4.70 19.92
CA GLU A 74 6.76 5.98 19.38
C GLU A 74 5.90 7.16 19.88
N ARG A 75 4.58 6.98 19.96
CA ARG A 75 3.66 8.00 20.50
C ARG A 75 3.88 8.25 21.99
N LEU A 76 4.22 7.23 22.78
CA LEU A 76 4.55 7.41 24.19
C LEU A 76 5.86 8.20 24.37
N HIS A 77 6.89 7.92 23.57
CA HIS A 77 8.19 8.61 23.65
C HIS A 77 8.11 10.11 23.35
N LEU A 78 7.23 10.53 22.43
CA LEU A 78 7.00 11.95 22.13
C LEU A 78 6.19 12.69 23.20
N VAL A 79 5.38 11.98 24.00
CA VAL A 79 4.57 12.56 25.08
C VAL A 79 5.36 12.69 26.38
N THR A 80 6.30 11.78 26.68
CA THR A 80 7.09 11.81 27.93
C THR A 80 8.34 12.68 27.89
N THR A 81 8.79 13.11 26.70
CA THR A 81 10.01 13.92 26.52
C THR A 81 9.74 15.43 26.39
N LYS A 82 8.47 15.85 26.41
CA LYS A 82 8.03 17.25 26.38
C LYS A 82 7.52 17.79 27.72
N ALA A 83 7.74 17.07 28.82
CA ALA A 83 7.39 17.52 30.18
C ALA A 83 8.60 18.13 30.91
#